data_AF-A0A5C7VJ65-F1
#
_entry.id   AF-A0A5C7VJ65-F1
#
_cell.length_a   1.000
_cell.length_b   1.000
_cell.length_c   1.000
_cell.angle_alpha   90.00
_cell.angle_beta   90.00
_cell.angle_gamma   90.00
#
_symmetry.space_group_name_H-M   'P 1'
#
loop_
_entity.id
_entity.type
_entity.pdbx_description
1 polymer ?
#
loop_
_entity_poly.entity_id
_entity_poly.type
_entity_poly.pdbx_seq_one_letter_code
_entity_poly.pdbx_strand_id
1 'polypeptide(L)'
;MTLKSTITEFNTYLGDKESILDKNYQRIAEQIKLLWGYDEFFVFIEKLVLVEKERNRGGFPYEVILELNILQDIHRKKFSKRSVDQKIRFHS
;
A
#
# COMPACT_ATOMS: atom_id res chain seq x y z
N MET A 1 -8.46 15.04 2.44
CA MET A 1 -7.59 14.72 1.30
C MET A 1 -7.58 13.22 1.08
N THR A 2 -7.61 12.78 -0.17
CA THR A 2 -7.59 11.37 -0.60
C THR A 2 -6.16 10.89 -0.82
N LEU A 3 -5.91 9.59 -0.88
CA LEU A 3 -4.61 9.04 -1.29
C LEU A 3 -4.24 9.59 -2.66
N LYS A 4 -5.19 9.55 -3.60
CA LYS A 4 -5.02 10.10 -4.95
C LYS A 4 -4.57 11.57 -4.91
N SER A 5 -5.15 12.41 -4.05
CA SER A 5 -4.75 13.83 -3.97
C SER A 5 -3.45 14.06 -3.18
N THR A 6 -3.06 13.13 -2.31
CA THR A 6 -1.93 13.30 -1.38
C THR A 6 -0.62 12.79 -1.97
N ILE A 7 -0.68 11.75 -2.80
CA ILE A 7 0.49 11.06 -3.35
C ILE A 7 0.49 11.25 -4.87
N THR A 8 1.34 12.15 -5.37
CA THR A 8 1.40 12.52 -6.80
C THR A 8 1.63 11.32 -7.71
N GLU A 9 2.56 10.44 -7.36
CA GLU A 9 2.88 9.26 -8.16
C GLU A 9 1.71 8.28 -8.23
N PHE A 10 0.91 8.19 -7.17
CA PHE A 10 -0.29 7.38 -7.13
C PHE A 10 -1.41 8.00 -7.95
N ASN A 11 -1.54 9.33 -7.93
CA ASN A 11 -2.41 10.06 -8.85
C ASN A 11 -2.06 9.78 -10.31
N THR A 12 -0.78 9.85 -10.66
CA THR A 12 -0.29 9.57 -12.02
C THR A 12 -0.60 8.13 -12.43
N TYR A 13 -0.45 7.16 -11.53
CA TYR A 13 -0.81 5.77 -11.80
C TYR A 13 -2.31 5.59 -12.07
N LEU A 14 -3.17 6.21 -11.27
CA LEU A 14 -4.63 6.08 -11.43
C LEU A 14 -5.16 6.84 -12.65
N GLY A 15 -4.52 7.95 -13.03
CA GLY A 15 -5.01 8.83 -14.08
C GLY A 15 -6.41 9.33 -13.76
N ASP A 16 -7.37 9.08 -14.66
CA ASP A 16 -8.77 9.49 -14.47
C ASP A 16 -9.56 8.58 -13.53
N LYS A 17 -9.03 7.40 -13.15
CA LYS A 17 -9.74 6.44 -12.31
C LYS A 17 -9.82 6.90 -10.84
N GLU A 18 -10.93 6.59 -10.18
CA GLU A 18 -11.04 6.73 -8.72
C GLU A 18 -10.25 5.63 -8.02
N SER A 19 -9.65 5.95 -6.87
CA SER A 19 -9.06 4.91 -6.00
C SER A 19 -10.16 4.16 -5.28
N ILE A 20 -10.10 2.84 -5.34
CA ILE A 20 -11.00 1.96 -4.61
C ILE A 20 -10.69 2.03 -3.11
N LEU A 21 -9.42 2.21 -2.73
CA LEU A 21 -9.05 2.45 -1.33
C LEU A 21 -9.69 3.73 -0.79
N ASP A 22 -9.65 4.83 -1.55
CA ASP A 22 -10.30 6.09 -1.15
C ASP A 22 -11.83 5.96 -1.06
N LYS A 23 -12.44 5.20 -1.98
CA LYS A 23 -13.91 5.08 -2.07
C LYS A 23 -14.51 4.10 -1.06
N ASN A 24 -13.92 2.92 -0.94
CA ASN A 24 -14.53 1.79 -0.22
C ASN A 24 -13.79 1.46 1.09
N TYR A 25 -12.56 1.96 1.27
CA TYR A 25 -11.70 1.60 2.39
C TYR A 25 -11.12 2.83 3.08
N GLN A 26 -11.97 3.83 3.36
CA GLN A 26 -11.56 5.13 3.89
C GLN A 26 -10.64 5.04 5.11
N ARG A 27 -10.91 4.11 6.05
CA ARG A 27 -10.05 3.90 7.24
C ARG A 27 -8.64 3.44 6.87
N ILE A 28 -8.52 2.55 5.87
CA ILE A 28 -7.23 2.08 5.37
C ILE A 28 -6.51 3.23 4.67
N ALA A 29 -7.21 3.99 3.82
CA ALA A 29 -6.66 5.16 3.15
C ALA A 29 -6.16 6.23 4.13
N GLU A 30 -6.89 6.47 5.22
CA GLU A 30 -6.48 7.36 6.31
C GLU A 30 -5.21 6.89 7.01
N GLN A 31 -5.13 5.60 7.36
CA GLN A 31 -3.93 5.02 7.98
C GLN A 31 -2.72 5.09 7.04
N ILE A 32 -2.90 4.79 5.76
CA ILE A 32 -1.82 4.88 4.77
C ILE A 32 -1.28 6.31 4.69
N LYS A 33 -2.15 7.34 4.67
CA LYS A 33 -1.71 8.74 4.67
C LYS A 33 -0.90 9.08 5.93
N LEU A 34 -1.33 8.62 7.10
CA LEU A 34 -0.65 8.90 8.37
C LEU A 34 0.75 8.28 8.40
N LEU A 35 0.89 7.07 7.86
CA LEU A 35 2.15 6.31 7.85
C LEU A 35 3.03 6.63 6.63
N TRP A 36 2.58 7.48 5.71
CA TRP A 36 3.30 7.74 4.47
C TRP A 36 4.66 8.42 4.72
N GLY A 37 5.74 7.78 4.26
CA GLY A 37 7.11 8.23 4.49
C GLY A 37 7.79 7.62 5.72
N TYR A 38 7.08 6.78 6.47
CA TYR A 38 7.58 6.07 7.64
C TYR A 38 7.73 4.57 7.35
N ASP A 39 8.65 3.90 8.05
CA ASP A 39 8.88 2.45 7.85
C ASP A 39 7.66 1.61 8.31
N GLU A 40 6.90 2.13 9.27
CA GLU A 40 5.65 1.56 9.78
C GLU A 40 4.59 1.38 8.70
N PHE A 41 4.69 2.09 7.57
CA PHE A 41 3.84 1.85 6.40
C PHE A 41 3.90 0.39 5.94
N PHE A 42 5.09 -0.20 5.78
CA PHE A 42 5.21 -1.58 5.30
C PHE A 42 4.65 -2.57 6.32
N VAL A 43 4.90 -2.34 7.61
CA VAL A 43 4.36 -3.17 8.70
C VAL A 43 2.83 -3.14 8.70
N PHE A 44 2.23 -1.97 8.45
CA PHE A 44 0.78 -1.84 8.34
C PHE A 44 0.21 -2.62 7.15
N ILE A 45 0.81 -2.50 5.96
CA ILE A 45 0.35 -3.20 4.76
C ILE A 45 0.49 -4.72 4.92
N GLU A 46 1.60 -5.22 5.47
CA GLU A 46 1.80 -6.65 5.72
C GLU A 46 0.73 -7.21 6.67
N LYS A 47 0.46 -6.52 7.78
CA LYS A 47 -0.62 -6.90 8.71
C LYS A 47 -1.98 -6.90 8.04
N LEU A 48 -2.25 -5.92 7.18
CA LEU A 48 -3.51 -5.79 6.46
C LEU A 48 -3.78 -7.04 5.59
N VAL A 49 -2.75 -7.49 4.85
CA VAL A 49 -2.84 -8.66 3.97
C VAL A 49 -2.92 -9.97 4.78
N LEU A 50 -2.16 -10.09 5.88
CA LEU A 50 -2.17 -11.26 6.75
C LEU A 50 -3.52 -11.45 7.47
N VAL A 51 -4.09 -10.37 8.03
CA VAL A 51 -5.36 -10.42 8.78
C VAL A 51 -6.52 -10.84 7.88
N GLU A 52 -6.55 -10.40 6.62
CA GLU A 52 -7.57 -10.86 5.67
C GLU A 52 -7.46 -12.35 5.36
N LYS A 53 -6.24 -12.89 5.31
CA LYS A 53 -5.99 -14.31 5.05
C LYS A 53 -6.48 -15.22 6.20
N GLU A 54 -6.36 -14.77 7.45
CA GLU A 54 -6.77 -15.56 8.62
C GLU A 54 -8.28 -15.52 8.91
N ARG A 55 -8.98 -14.47 8.47
CA ARG A 55 -10.37 -14.22 8.88
C ARG A 55 -11.44 -14.99 8.11
N ASN A 56 -11.09 -15.85 7.13
CA ASN A 56 -12.05 -16.57 6.27
C ASN A 56 -13.12 -15.66 5.62
N ARG A 57 -12.85 -14.35 5.55
CA ARG A 57 -13.59 -13.37 4.75
C ARG A 57 -12.85 -13.31 3.41
N GLY A 58 -13.57 -13.10 2.32
CA GLY A 58 -13.10 -13.30 0.93
C GLY A 58 -11.95 -12.41 0.43
N GLY A 59 -10.99 -12.05 1.28
CA GLY A 59 -9.83 -11.23 0.98
C GLY A 59 -10.17 -9.83 0.51
N PHE A 60 -9.14 -9.05 0.19
CA PHE A 60 -9.33 -7.88 -0.64
C PHE A 60 -9.58 -8.30 -2.09
N PRO A 61 -10.46 -7.59 -2.81
CA PRO A 61 -10.58 -7.76 -4.25
C PRO A 61 -9.26 -7.42 -4.94
N TYR A 62 -9.06 -7.97 -6.13
CA TYR A 62 -7.81 -7.87 -6.87
C TYR A 62 -7.36 -6.42 -7.10
N GLU A 63 -8.30 -5.53 -7.38
CA GLU A 63 -8.02 -4.13 -7.66
C GLU A 63 -7.48 -3.39 -6.42
N VAL A 64 -7.92 -3.78 -5.21
CA VAL A 64 -7.38 -3.24 -3.95
C VAL A 64 -5.97 -3.74 -3.72
N ILE A 65 -5.70 -5.03 -3.98
CA ILE A 65 -4.35 -5.58 -3.90
C ILE A 65 -3.40 -4.86 -4.88
N LEU A 66 -3.86 -4.57 -6.10
CA LEU A 66 -3.10 -3.78 -7.07
C LEU A 66 -2.75 -2.39 -6.54
N GLU A 67 -3.73 -1.64 -6.01
CA GLU A 67 -3.47 -0.31 -5.43
C GLU A 67 -2.48 -0.39 -4.27
N LEU A 68 -2.61 -1.35 -3.36
CA LEU A 68 -1.70 -1.55 -2.24
C LEU A 68 -0.27 -1.90 -2.71
N ASN A 69 -0.12 -2.72 -3.75
CA ASN A 69 1.19 -3.04 -4.34
C ASN A 69 1.84 -1.81 -4.98
N ILE A 70 1.08 -1.02 -5.72
CA ILE A 70 1.58 0.22 -6.34
C ILE A 70 2.01 1.23 -5.27
N LEU A 71 1.23 1.38 -4.20
CA LEU A 71 1.59 2.25 -3.08
C LEU A 71 2.90 1.78 -2.42
N GLN A 72 3.09 0.47 -2.24
CA GLN A 72 4.34 -0.09 -1.74
C GLN A 72 5.54 0.18 -2.66
N ASP A 73 5.36 0.03 -3.97
CA ASP A 73 6.40 0.32 -4.95
C ASP A 73 6.79 1.80 -4.97
N ILE A 74 5.81 2.69 -4.93
CA ILE A 74 6.03 4.14 -4.86
C ILE A 74 6.76 4.48 -3.56
N HIS A 75 6.27 3.99 -2.42
CA HIS A 75 6.86 4.25 -1.12
C HIS A 75 8.32 3.78 -1.08
N ARG A 76 8.58 2.55 -1.56
CA ARG A 76 9.93 2.00 -1.65
C ARG A 76 10.82 2.87 -2.51
N LYS A 77 10.40 3.27 -3.72
CA LYS A 77 11.22 4.12 -4.61
C LYS A 77 11.52 5.48 -4.00
N LYS A 78 10.56 6.07 -3.28
CA LYS A 78 10.64 7.44 -2.75
C LYS A 78 11.42 7.53 -1.44
N PHE A 79 11.29 6.52 -0.59
CA PHE A 79 11.86 6.51 0.76
C PHE A 79 12.95 5.44 0.95
N SER A 80 13.40 4.77 -0.12
CA SER A 80 14.56 3.87 -0.06
C SER A 80 15.82 4.64 0.32
N LYS A 81 16.06 4.74 1.63
CA LYS A 81 17.42 4.88 2.17
C LYS A 81 18.02 3.47 2.21
N ARG A 82 18.68 3.06 1.12
CA ARG A 82 19.55 1.88 1.03
C ARG A 82 18.94 0.57 1.59
N SER A 83 17.91 0.02 0.95
CA SER A 83 17.54 -1.39 1.13
C SER A 83 18.24 -2.28 0.09
N VAL A 84 19.59 -2.24 0.02
CA VAL A 84 20.37 -3.18 -0.81
C VAL A 84 20.56 -4.52 -0.10
N ASP A 85 20.33 -4.63 1.21
CA ASP A 85 20.68 -5.84 1.98
C ASP A 85 19.58 -6.90 2.19
N GLN A 86 18.32 -6.66 1.80
CA GLN A 86 17.25 -7.67 2.05
C GLN A 86 16.98 -8.63 0.88
N LYS A 87 17.78 -8.61 -0.19
CA LYS A 87 17.66 -9.60 -1.29
C LYS A 87 18.21 -10.99 -0.96
N ILE A 88 18.80 -11.19 0.23
CA ILE A 88 19.30 -12.49 0.68
C ILE A 88 18.48 -12.92 1.89
N ARG A 89 17.29 -13.52 1.72
CA ARG A 89 16.65 -14.38 2.74
C ARG A 89 15.34 -15.06 2.33
N PHE A 90 15.10 -15.32 1.05
CA PHE A 90 14.06 -16.28 0.65
C PHE A 90 14.59 -17.19 -0.46
N HIS A 91 15.57 -18.01 -0.10
CA HIS A 91 15.87 -19.29 -0.75
C HIS A 91 16.16 -20.29 0.36
N SER A 92 15.16 -21.09 0.72
CA SER A 92 15.25 -22.44 1.29
C SER A 92 13.88 -23.09 1.20
#